data_AF-A0A2G1DKN1-F1
#
_entry.id   AF-A0A2G1DKN1-F1
#
_cell.length_a   1.000
_cell.length_b   1.000
_cell.length_c   1.000
_cell.angle_alpha   90.00
_cell.angle_beta   90.00
_cell.angle_gamma   90.00
#
_symmetry.space_group_name_H-M   'P 1'
#
loop_
_entity.id
_entity.type
_entity.pdbx_description
1 polymer ?
#
loop_
_entity_poly.entity_id
_entity_poly.type
_entity_poly.pdbx_seq_one_letter_code
_entity_poly.pdbx_strand_id
1 'polypeptide(L)'
;MRCKRNLDEQYSTNRCIFDGTGNDKNNDVRINDGSLTNIGKLHEAYIGADKFYVEGVGTRHLSNAEVELVQQGIADKNDYYDSSAMAFGTGVKDKVNTMITNVKSFIANNPDSEVVIDVFGFSRGSTEARDFIKKRGQMITITKSFINKIAKCN
;
A
#
# COMPACT_ATOMS: atom_id res chain seq x y z
N MET A 1 21.72 5.87 -26.95
CA MET A 1 21.85 5.27 -25.60
C MET A 1 21.63 6.39 -24.59
N ARG A 2 20.43 6.52 -24.00
CA ARG A 2 20.13 7.61 -23.06
C ARG A 2 20.23 7.06 -21.65
N CYS A 3 21.30 7.43 -20.95
CA CYS A 3 21.53 7.11 -19.56
C CYS A 3 20.33 7.60 -18.73
N LYS A 4 19.60 6.68 -18.09
CA LYS A 4 18.62 7.03 -17.07
C LYS A 4 19.42 7.55 -15.88
N ARG A 5 19.47 8.87 -15.71
CA ARG A 5 19.92 9.48 -14.44
C ARG A 5 19.09 8.87 -13.31
N ASN A 6 19.75 8.48 -12.22
CA ASN A 6 19.09 8.04 -11.00
C ASN A 6 18.17 9.17 -10.53
N LEU A 7 16.85 8.97 -10.68
CA LEU A 7 15.84 9.96 -10.31
C LEU A 7 15.83 10.24 -8.79
N ASP A 8 16.38 9.31 -8.01
CA ASP A 8 16.48 9.39 -6.55
C ASP A 8 17.51 10.42 -6.05
N GLU A 9 18.40 10.90 -6.92
CA GLU A 9 19.47 11.85 -6.54
C GLU A 9 19.04 13.33 -6.67
N GLN A 10 17.87 13.59 -7.29
CA GLN A 10 17.40 14.95 -7.58
C GLN A 10 15.99 15.24 -7.02
N TYR A 11 15.26 14.21 -6.58
CA TYR A 11 13.88 14.31 -6.09
C TYR A 11 13.67 13.47 -4.83
N SER A 12 12.86 13.98 -3.89
CA SER A 12 12.35 13.14 -2.80
C SER A 12 11.28 12.19 -3.36
N THR A 13 11.70 11.04 -3.87
CA THR A 13 10.79 10.02 -4.41
C THR A 13 10.02 9.36 -3.26
N ASN A 14 8.73 9.66 -3.16
CA ASN A 14 7.81 9.08 -2.19
C ASN A 14 7.01 7.94 -2.84
N ARG A 15 6.60 6.94 -2.06
CA ARG A 15 5.83 5.80 -2.60
C ARG A 15 4.54 5.59 -1.84
N CYS A 16 3.42 5.61 -2.55
CA CYS A 16 2.10 5.29 -2.02
C CYS A 16 1.72 3.87 -2.44
N ILE A 17 1.49 3.03 -1.44
CA ILE A 17 1.28 1.60 -1.62
C ILE A 17 -0.10 1.22 -1.07
N PHE A 18 -0.94 0.66 -1.95
CA PHE A 18 -2.30 0.19 -1.63
C PHE A 18 -2.36 -1.34 -1.73
N ASP A 19 -2.58 -2.02 -0.61
CA ASP A 19 -2.69 -3.49 -0.63
C ASP A 19 -4.11 -3.98 -1.02
N GLY A 20 -4.22 -5.26 -1.36
CA GLY A 20 -5.48 -5.89 -1.73
C GLY A 20 -6.36 -6.17 -0.53
N THR A 21 -7.67 -6.25 -0.77
CA THR A 21 -8.69 -6.65 0.21
C THR A 21 -8.26 -7.85 1.06
N GLY A 22 -8.45 -7.75 2.38
CA GLY A 22 -8.08 -8.81 3.31
C GLY A 22 -6.58 -8.94 3.58
N ASN A 23 -5.74 -8.02 3.10
CA ASN A 23 -4.28 -8.05 3.35
C ASN A 23 -3.83 -6.87 4.21
N ASP A 24 -3.06 -7.18 5.24
CA ASP A 24 -2.44 -6.23 6.15
C ASP A 24 -1.00 -6.70 6.38
N LYS A 25 -0.06 -6.03 5.72
CA LYS A 25 1.38 -6.30 5.83
C LYS A 25 1.87 -6.43 7.27
N ASN A 26 1.39 -5.61 8.21
CA ASN A 26 1.87 -5.65 9.58
C ASN A 26 1.36 -6.90 10.31
N ASN A 27 0.11 -7.31 10.07
CA ASN A 27 -0.39 -8.58 10.58
C ASN A 27 0.30 -9.76 9.91
N ASP A 28 0.47 -9.73 8.59
CA ASP A 28 1.05 -10.82 7.81
C ASP A 28 2.53 -11.06 8.18
N VAL A 29 3.30 -10.00 8.44
CA VAL A 29 4.68 -10.10 8.95
C VAL A 29 4.70 -10.67 10.37
N ARG A 30 3.76 -10.28 11.23
CA ARG A 30 3.69 -10.77 12.62
C ARG A 30 3.27 -12.24 12.68
N ILE A 31 2.30 -12.63 11.87
CA ILE A 31 1.82 -14.02 11.77
C ILE A 31 2.91 -14.90 11.12
N ASN A 32 3.60 -14.39 10.09
CA ASN A 32 4.70 -15.05 9.39
C ASN A 32 4.32 -16.41 8.76
N ASP A 33 3.11 -16.50 8.19
CA ASP A 33 2.59 -17.67 7.47
C ASP A 33 2.89 -17.63 5.95
N GLY A 34 3.63 -16.63 5.48
CA GLY A 34 3.92 -16.42 4.06
C GLY A 34 2.80 -15.72 3.28
N SER A 35 1.73 -15.27 3.94
CA SER A 35 0.60 -14.57 3.31
C SER A 35 0.91 -13.13 2.88
N LEU A 36 2.12 -12.63 3.16
CA LEU A 36 2.59 -11.31 2.76
C LEU A 36 2.50 -11.13 1.23
N THR A 37 1.73 -10.12 0.81
CA THR A 37 1.50 -9.85 -0.62
C THR A 37 2.77 -9.39 -1.33
N ASN A 38 2.79 -9.47 -2.67
CA ASN A 38 3.89 -8.94 -3.46
C ASN A 38 4.09 -7.44 -3.24
N ILE A 39 3.02 -6.71 -2.94
CA ILE A 39 3.07 -5.29 -2.64
C ILE A 39 3.61 -5.05 -1.22
N GLY A 40 3.27 -5.89 -0.24
CA GLY A 40 3.93 -5.91 1.07
C GLY A 40 5.42 -6.20 0.97
N LYS A 41 5.82 -7.19 0.18
CA LYS A 41 7.24 -7.51 -0.10
C LYS A 41 7.97 -6.35 -0.78
N LEU A 42 7.32 -5.70 -1.75
CA LEU A 42 7.85 -4.53 -2.43
C LEU A 42 8.06 -3.37 -1.43
N HIS A 43 7.10 -3.15 -0.53
CA HIS A 43 7.23 -2.15 0.53
C HIS A 43 8.46 -2.40 1.41
N GLU A 44 8.70 -3.65 1.84
CA GLU A 44 9.85 -4.01 2.66
C GLU A 44 11.19 -3.89 1.90
N ALA A 45 11.22 -4.27 0.62
CA ALA A 45 12.44 -4.24 -0.19
C ALA A 45 12.95 -2.83 -0.53
N TYR A 46 12.08 -1.82 -0.51
CA TYR A 46 12.50 -0.44 -0.77
C TYR A 46 13.25 0.16 0.42
N ILE A 47 14.53 0.50 0.25
CA ILE A 47 15.37 1.14 1.26
C ILE A 47 15.56 2.62 0.90
N GLY A 48 15.48 3.53 1.89
CA GLY A 48 15.96 4.90 1.75
C GLY A 48 14.99 5.96 1.22
N ALA A 49 13.71 5.65 1.01
CA ALA A 49 12.71 6.66 0.64
C ALA A 49 11.47 6.57 1.55
N ASP A 50 10.76 7.69 1.69
CA ASP A 50 9.51 7.76 2.43
C ASP A 50 8.42 6.92 1.75
N LYS A 51 7.80 6.04 2.52
CA LYS A 51 6.82 5.06 2.06
C LYS A 51 5.55 5.20 2.86
N PHE A 52 4.45 5.42 2.15
CA PHE A 52 3.11 5.34 2.69
C PHE A 52 2.51 4.01 2.30
N TYR A 53 2.10 3.24 3.31
CA TYR A 53 1.40 1.98 3.11
C TYR A 53 -0.02 2.13 3.66
N VAL A 54 -0.99 1.64 2.91
CA VAL A 54 -2.38 1.50 3.35
C VAL A 54 -2.80 0.05 3.15
N GLU A 55 -3.25 -0.56 4.24
CA GLU A 55 -3.78 -1.91 4.27
C GLU A 55 -5.06 -2.05 3.46
N GLY A 56 -5.33 -3.27 3.01
CA GLY A 56 -6.47 -3.57 2.17
C GLY A 56 -7.81 -3.39 2.88
N VAL A 57 -8.85 -3.16 2.09
CA VAL A 57 -10.23 -3.09 2.57
C VAL A 57 -10.60 -4.30 3.42
N GLY A 58 -11.34 -4.05 4.51
CA GLY A 58 -11.85 -5.06 5.42
C GLY A 58 -10.84 -5.58 6.44
N THR A 59 -9.62 -5.04 6.45
CA THR A 59 -8.61 -5.39 7.44
C THR A 59 -8.53 -4.39 8.59
N ARG A 60 -7.98 -4.85 9.71
CA ARG A 60 -7.59 -4.04 10.86
C ARG A 60 -6.33 -4.62 11.49
N HIS A 61 -5.66 -3.83 12.32
CA HIS A 61 -4.59 -4.34 13.15
C HIS A 61 -5.11 -5.39 14.15
N LEU A 62 -4.42 -6.53 14.22
CA LEU A 62 -4.68 -7.58 15.20
C LEU A 62 -3.90 -7.33 16.50
N SER A 63 -4.51 -7.61 17.64
CA SER A 63 -3.80 -7.64 18.93
C SER A 63 -2.79 -8.79 18.98
N ASN A 64 -1.90 -8.79 19.98
CA ASN A 64 -0.92 -9.88 20.14
C ASN A 64 -1.60 -11.23 20.41
N ALA A 65 -2.63 -11.23 21.24
CA ALA A 65 -3.41 -12.45 21.52
C ALA A 65 -4.08 -13.00 20.25
N GLU A 66 -4.64 -12.13 19.41
CA GLU A 66 -5.25 -12.56 18.13
C GLU A 66 -4.19 -13.13 17.17
N VAL A 67 -2.99 -12.53 17.09
CA VAL A 67 -1.90 -13.09 16.29
C VAL A 67 -1.46 -14.46 16.80
N GLU A 68 -1.32 -14.63 18.12
CA GLU A 68 -0.94 -15.92 18.71
C GLU A 68 -1.96 -17.01 18.38
N LEU A 69 -3.26 -16.71 18.45
CA LEU A 69 -4.33 -17.65 18.08
C LEU A 69 -4.24 -18.07 16.61
N VAL A 70 -3.94 -17.13 15.71
CA VAL A 70 -3.76 -17.43 14.28
C VAL A 70 -2.51 -18.27 14.06
N GLN A 71 -1.39 -17.94 14.71
CA GLN A 71 -0.14 -18.71 14.60
C GLN A 71 -0.26 -20.14 15.13
N GLN A 72 -1.08 -20.36 16.16
CA GLN A 72 -1.38 -21.69 16.69
C GLN A 72 -2.36 -22.48 15.80
N GLY A 73 -2.91 -21.87 14.75
CA GLY A 73 -3.92 -22.48 13.88
C GLY A 73 -5.29 -22.64 14.55
N ILE A 74 -5.54 -21.90 15.64
CA ILE A 74 -6.82 -21.92 16.39
C ILE A 74 -7.87 -21.04 15.69
N ALA A 75 -7.43 -19.97 15.04
CA ALA A 75 -8.28 -19.05 14.29
C ALA A 75 -7.66 -18.74 12.92
N ASP A 76 -8.47 -18.30 11.96
CA ASP A 76 -7.99 -17.69 10.71
C ASP A 76 -7.97 -16.17 10.87
N LYS A 77 -7.00 -15.47 10.28
CA LYS A 77 -6.98 -13.99 10.32
C LYS A 77 -8.25 -13.36 9.75
N ASN A 78 -8.89 -14.03 8.79
CA ASN A 78 -10.14 -13.59 8.18
C ASN A 78 -11.32 -13.64 9.16
N ASP A 79 -11.23 -14.40 10.24
CA ASP A 79 -12.25 -14.43 11.30
C ASP A 79 -12.34 -13.08 12.04
N TYR A 80 -11.24 -12.32 12.03
CA TYR A 80 -11.14 -10.99 12.67
C TYR A 80 -11.36 -9.83 11.71
N TYR A 81 -11.46 -10.12 10.42
CA TYR A 81 -11.63 -9.13 9.35
C TYR A 81 -13.10 -8.93 9.00
N ASP A 82 -13.43 -7.77 8.47
CA ASP A 82 -14.80 -7.44 8.05
C ASP A 82 -15.08 -8.07 6.68
N SER A 83 -15.62 -9.28 6.71
CA SER A 83 -16.02 -10.03 5.52
C SER A 83 -17.04 -9.29 4.65
N SER A 84 -17.90 -8.46 5.24
CA SER A 84 -18.86 -7.65 4.51
C SER A 84 -18.17 -6.52 3.74
N ALA A 85 -17.21 -5.84 4.37
CA ALA A 85 -16.38 -4.84 3.71
C ALA A 85 -15.52 -5.45 2.62
N MET A 86 -14.97 -6.64 2.86
CA MET A 86 -14.26 -7.40 1.85
C MET A 86 -15.16 -7.85 0.70
N ALA A 87 -16.43 -8.18 0.92
CA ALA A 87 -17.33 -8.56 -0.16
C ALA A 87 -17.76 -7.33 -1.00
N PHE A 88 -18.26 -6.29 -0.34
CA PHE A 88 -18.92 -5.15 -0.98
C PHE A 88 -17.98 -3.97 -1.28
N GLY A 89 -16.74 -4.00 -0.80
CA GLY A 89 -15.78 -2.92 -0.99
C GLY A 89 -16.12 -1.66 -0.18
N THR A 90 -16.85 -1.80 0.93
CA THR A 90 -17.10 -0.68 1.85
C THR A 90 -15.78 -0.30 2.52
N GLY A 91 -15.48 1.00 2.61
CA GLY A 91 -14.20 1.49 3.15
C GLY A 91 -13.11 1.82 2.12
N VAL A 92 -13.30 1.54 0.83
CA VAL A 92 -12.38 1.97 -0.26
C VAL A 92 -12.11 3.48 -0.21
N LYS A 93 -13.16 4.28 0.00
CA LYS A 93 -13.03 5.74 0.09
C LYS A 93 -12.17 6.15 1.28
N ASP A 94 -12.28 5.44 2.40
CA ASP A 94 -11.56 5.75 3.63
C ASP A 94 -10.07 5.46 3.45
N LYS A 95 -9.71 4.33 2.84
CA LYS A 95 -8.32 3.99 2.50
C LYS A 95 -7.68 5.06 1.60
N VAL A 96 -8.41 5.51 0.57
CA VAL A 96 -7.95 6.59 -0.31
C VAL A 96 -7.80 7.92 0.43
N ASN A 97 -8.75 8.26 1.30
CA ASN A 97 -8.70 9.50 2.09
C ASN A 97 -7.54 9.49 3.09
N THR A 98 -7.28 8.35 3.76
CA THR A 98 -6.11 8.17 4.63
C THR A 98 -4.82 8.44 3.87
N MET A 99 -4.65 7.86 2.68
CA MET A 99 -3.47 8.12 1.85
C MET A 99 -3.35 9.60 1.48
N ILE A 100 -4.44 10.26 1.09
CA ILE A 100 -4.45 11.69 0.76
C ILE A 100 -4.01 12.53 1.96
N THR A 101 -4.52 12.22 3.15
CA THR A 101 -4.14 12.93 4.39
C THR A 101 -2.65 12.77 4.67
N ASN A 102 -2.13 11.55 4.64
CA ASN A 102 -0.71 11.28 4.89
C ASN A 102 0.20 12.02 3.90
N VAL A 103 -0.12 11.97 2.61
CA VAL A 103 0.64 12.67 1.57
C VAL A 103 0.55 14.19 1.72
N LYS A 104 -0.64 14.73 2.03
CA LYS A 104 -0.80 16.18 2.26
C LYS A 104 0.03 16.67 3.44
N SER A 105 0.01 15.93 4.55
CA SER A 105 0.82 16.24 5.73
C SER A 105 2.32 16.21 5.39
N PHE A 106 2.76 15.24 4.59
CA PHE A 106 4.14 15.17 4.12
C PHE A 106 4.53 16.38 3.27
N ILE A 107 3.71 16.75 2.29
CA ILE A 107 3.97 17.92 1.41
C ILE A 107 4.00 19.20 2.24
N ALA A 108 3.07 19.38 3.17
CA ALA A 108 3.01 20.56 4.04
C ALA A 108 4.27 20.72 4.91
N ASN A 109 4.88 19.60 5.30
CA ASN A 109 6.13 19.59 6.07
C ASN A 109 7.39 19.77 5.20
N ASN A 110 7.25 19.73 3.86
CA ASN A 110 8.35 19.85 2.90
C ASN A 110 8.00 20.85 1.77
N PRO A 111 7.70 22.13 2.09
CA PRO A 111 7.12 23.08 1.14
C PRO A 111 8.02 23.44 -0.05
N ASP A 112 9.34 23.35 0.12
CA ASP A 112 10.32 23.73 -0.91
C ASP A 112 10.81 22.55 -1.76
N SER A 113 10.28 21.36 -1.51
CA SER A 113 10.70 20.13 -2.20
C SER A 113 9.78 19.80 -3.37
N GLU A 114 10.37 19.47 -4.53
CA GLU A 114 9.62 18.79 -5.58
C GLU A 114 9.36 17.33 -5.16
N VAL A 115 8.09 17.01 -4.94
CA VAL A 115 7.64 15.70 -4.48
C VAL A 115 7.17 14.86 -5.67
N VAL A 116 7.93 13.81 -5.98
CA VAL A 116 7.53 12.78 -6.95
C VAL A 116 6.91 11.62 -6.18
N ILE A 117 5.72 11.18 -6.59
CA ILE A 117 5.05 10.04 -5.96
C ILE A 117 4.87 8.89 -6.94
N ASP A 118 5.47 7.73 -6.60
CA ASP A 118 5.14 6.46 -7.24
C ASP A 118 3.92 5.84 -6.55
N VAL A 119 2.93 5.39 -7.33
CA VAL A 119 1.72 4.78 -6.79
C VAL A 119 1.61 3.33 -7.23
N PHE A 120 1.54 2.42 -6.25
CA PHE A 120 1.38 0.98 -6.46
C PHE A 120 0.06 0.49 -5.86
N GLY A 121 -0.57 -0.49 -6.51
CA GLY A 121 -1.79 -1.12 -6.02
C GLY A 121 -1.85 -2.60 -6.38
N PHE A 122 -2.48 -3.40 -5.52
CA PHE A 122 -2.76 -4.83 -5.79
C PHE A 122 -4.25 -5.15 -5.68
N SER A 123 -4.76 -5.94 -6.63
CA SER A 123 -6.18 -6.34 -6.68
C SER A 123 -7.11 -5.12 -6.54
N ARG A 124 -7.91 -5.02 -5.46
CA ARG A 124 -8.74 -3.83 -5.18
C ARG A 124 -7.94 -2.58 -4.80
N GLY A 125 -6.73 -2.74 -4.25
CA GLY A 125 -5.78 -1.65 -4.05
C GLY A 125 -5.38 -0.96 -5.35
N SER A 126 -5.48 -1.62 -6.51
CA SER A 126 -5.32 -0.96 -7.82
C SER A 126 -6.46 0.01 -8.15
N THR A 127 -7.68 -0.29 -7.70
CA THR A 127 -8.82 0.63 -7.83
C THR A 127 -8.65 1.82 -6.90
N GLU A 128 -8.18 1.59 -5.67
CA GLU A 128 -7.85 2.66 -4.72
C GLU A 128 -6.73 3.54 -5.23
N ALA A 129 -5.65 2.96 -5.77
CA ALA A 129 -4.56 3.70 -6.41
C ALA A 129 -5.09 4.60 -7.55
N ARG A 130 -6.01 4.10 -8.38
CA ARG A 130 -6.64 4.89 -9.45
C ARG A 130 -7.55 6.01 -8.92
N ASP A 131 -8.30 5.76 -7.86
CA ASP A 131 -9.18 6.77 -7.25
C ASP A 131 -8.38 7.84 -6.49
N PHE A 132 -7.33 7.42 -5.77
CA PHE A 132 -6.29 8.32 -5.28
C PHE A 132 -5.75 9.15 -6.44
N ILE A 133 -5.49 8.51 -7.59
CA ILE A 133 -5.02 9.20 -8.80
C ILE A 133 -5.95 10.27 -9.32
N LYS A 134 -7.25 10.04 -9.21
CA LYS A 134 -8.24 11.00 -9.63
C LYS A 134 -8.39 12.15 -8.62
N LYS A 135 -8.35 11.83 -7.32
CA LYS A 135 -8.70 12.76 -6.24
C LYS A 135 -7.61 13.75 -5.84
N ARG A 136 -6.32 13.42 -6.01
CA ARG A 136 -5.23 14.32 -5.56
C ARG A 136 -5.12 15.66 -6.31
N GLY A 137 -5.77 15.84 -7.45
CA GLY A 137 -5.69 17.08 -8.24
C GLY A 137 -4.31 17.34 -8.87
N GLN A 138 -4.06 18.56 -9.34
CA GLN A 138 -2.80 19.01 -9.98
C GLN A 138 -1.62 19.22 -9.01
N MET A 139 -1.75 18.90 -7.72
CA MET A 139 -0.71 19.17 -6.71
C MET A 139 0.54 18.31 -6.83
N ILE A 140 0.56 17.26 -7.65
CA ILE A 140 1.61 16.22 -7.59
C ILE A 140 1.96 15.72 -9.00
N THR A 141 3.24 15.78 -9.37
CA THR A 141 3.79 15.08 -10.55
C THR A 141 3.90 13.60 -10.22
N ILE A 142 3.16 12.75 -10.93
CA ILE A 142 3.04 11.32 -10.60
C ILE A 142 3.51 10.45 -11.76
N THR A 143 4.54 9.67 -11.46
CA THR A 143 5.06 8.63 -12.35
C THR A 143 4.19 7.39 -12.16
N LYS A 144 3.44 6.99 -13.20
CA LYS A 144 2.57 5.82 -13.15
C LYS A 144 3.40 4.56 -13.40
N SER A 145 3.51 3.68 -12.40
CA SER A 145 4.02 2.31 -12.59
C SER A 145 2.93 1.31 -12.21
N PHE A 146 2.29 0.72 -13.22
CA PHE A 146 1.35 -0.39 -13.00
C PHE A 146 2.12 -1.71 -13.15
N ILE A 147 2.24 -2.47 -12.06
CA ILE A 147 2.77 -3.84 -12.12
C ILE A 147 1.65 -4.73 -12.67
N ASN A 148 1.61 -4.91 -13.99
CA ASN A 148 0.83 -5.99 -14.59
C ASN A 148 1.53 -7.31 -14.27
N LYS A 149 0.80 -8.20 -13.60
CA LYS A 149 1.00 -9.64 -13.42
C LYS A 149 2.24 -10.19 -14.16
N ILE A 150 3.28 -10.51 -13.41
CA ILE A 150 4.42 -11.29 -13.92
C ILE A 150 3.84 -12.56 -14.53
N ALA A 151 4.03 -12.71 -15.85
CA ALA A 151 3.76 -13.94 -16.56
C ALA A 151 4.53 -15.06 -15.85
N LYS A 152 3.82 -16.15 -15.54
CA LYS A 152 4.46 -17.39 -15.11
C LYS A 152 5.47 -17.80 -16.18
N CYS A 153 6.76 -17.76 -15.87
CA CYS A 153 7.76 -18.56 -16.56
C CYS A 153 7.95 -19.84 -15.75
N ASN A 154 7.33 -20.90 -16.28
CA ASN A 154 7.74 -22.30 -16.36
C ASN A 154 6.48 -23.17 -16.43
#